data_AF-A0A380P333-F1
#
_entry.id   AF-A0A380P333-F1
#
_cell.length_a   1.000
_cell.length_b   1.000
_cell.length_c   1.000
_cell.angle_alpha   90.00
_cell.angle_beta   90.00
_cell.angle_gamma   90.00
#
_symmetry.space_group_name_H-M   'P 1'
#
loop_
_entity.id
_entity.type
_entity.pdbx_description
1 polymer ?
#
loop_
_entity_poly.entity_id
_entity_poly.type
_entity_poly.pdbx_seq_one_letter_code
_entity_poly.pdbx_strand_id
1 'polypeptide(L)'
;MPNEGPEDLMQHFTQALGEATETGEVLFLVDLWGGSPFNAASRIQAEHPERMAIITGLNLPMLIEAYGARFTMEKASEIAHALIDVAQNGINTIPERTQTTEEAPTEADAAMETTPSAPATDINKVEHTGEATMDIRLARIDSRLLHGQVATAWTKAVQPDRIIVVSDTVAHDDLRKTLLVQAAPVGVKVNVVPIQN
;
A
#
# COMPACT_ATOMS: atom_id res chain seq x y z
N MET A 1 28.21 -2.16 7.68
CA MET A 1 29.32 -2.33 6.71
C MET A 1 30.12 -3.59 7.05
N PRO A 2 30.86 -4.23 6.12
CA PRO A 2 31.47 -5.55 6.34
C PRO A 2 32.42 -5.67 7.55
N ASN A 3 32.87 -4.55 8.12
CA ASN A 3 33.81 -4.48 9.24
C ASN A 3 33.19 -3.95 10.54
N GLU A 4 31.87 -3.76 10.60
CA GLU A 4 31.18 -3.24 11.79
C GLU A 4 30.68 -4.38 12.67
N GLY A 5 30.96 -4.29 13.97
CA GLY A 5 30.44 -5.20 14.98
C GLY A 5 29.03 -4.82 15.45
N PRO A 6 28.40 -5.64 16.31
CA PRO A 6 27.10 -5.35 16.91
C PRO A 6 27.07 -4.04 17.70
N GLU A 7 28.19 -3.67 18.35
CA GLU A 7 28.32 -2.45 19.14
C GLU A 7 28.33 -1.19 18.27
N ASP A 8 29.03 -1.21 17.13
CA ASP A 8 29.03 -0.11 16.17
C ASP A 8 27.61 0.17 15.65
N LEU A 9 26.86 -0.90 15.36
CA LEU A 9 25.49 -0.80 14.86
C LEU A 9 24.53 -0.22 15.92
N MET A 10 24.70 -0.62 17.19
CA MET A 10 23.98 -0.01 18.30
C MET A 10 24.30 1.47 18.44
N GLN A 11 25.58 1.85 18.31
CA GLN A 11 25.98 3.26 18.35
C GLN A 11 25.35 4.07 17.22
N HIS A 12 25.31 3.52 16.00
CA HIS A 12 24.63 4.15 14.86
C HIS A 12 23.14 4.35 15.12
N PHE A 13 22.44 3.36 15.71
CA PHE A 13 21.04 3.52 16.07
C PHE A 13 20.85 4.59 17.14
N THR A 14 21.60 4.56 18.22
CA THR A 14 21.51 5.59 19.28
C THR A 14 21.77 6.98 18.73
N GLN A 15 22.75 7.13 17.83
CA GLN A 15 23.04 8.39 17.16
C GLN A 15 21.90 8.85 16.23
N ALA A 16 21.32 7.93 15.46
CA ALA A 16 20.24 8.23 14.52
C ALA A 16 18.93 8.56 15.23
N LEU A 17 18.66 7.90 16.36
CA LEU A 17 17.46 8.14 17.15
C LEU A 17 17.55 9.44 17.95
N GLY A 18 18.75 9.82 18.42
CA GLY A 18 18.95 11.06 19.18
C GLY A 18 17.95 11.18 20.33
N GLU A 19 17.32 12.35 20.46
CA GLU A 19 16.30 12.64 21.48
C GLU A 19 14.98 11.85 21.28
N ALA A 20 14.75 11.24 20.11
CA ALA A 20 13.54 10.47 19.85
C ALA A 20 13.45 9.21 20.71
N THR A 21 14.58 8.74 21.27
CA THR A 21 14.60 7.65 22.26
C THR A 21 13.85 8.00 23.55
N GLU A 22 13.95 9.24 24.00
CA GLU A 22 13.46 9.66 25.32
C GLU A 22 11.94 9.88 25.35
N THR A 23 11.36 10.41 24.28
CA THR A 23 9.93 10.83 24.29
C THR A 23 9.15 10.52 23.01
N GLY A 24 9.83 10.10 21.93
CA GLY A 24 9.21 9.85 20.63
C GLY A 24 8.63 8.45 20.48
N GLU A 25 7.79 8.31 19.46
CA GLU A 25 7.37 7.02 18.87
C GLU A 25 8.37 6.67 17.76
N VAL A 26 8.89 5.43 17.76
CA VAL A 26 9.94 5.00 16.83
C VAL A 26 9.50 3.77 16.06
N LEU A 27 9.47 3.88 14.73
CA LEU A 27 9.26 2.76 13.83
C LEU A 27 10.56 2.37 13.15
N PHE A 28 11.08 1.19 13.45
CA PHE A 28 12.23 0.61 12.76
C PHE A 28 11.76 -0.10 11.48
N LEU A 29 12.24 0.38 10.34
CA LEU A 29 12.05 -0.26 9.04
C LEU A 29 13.34 -0.99 8.67
N VAL A 30 13.36 -2.32 8.78
CA VAL A 30 14.56 -3.14 8.55
C VAL A 30 14.39 -4.08 7.35
N ASP A 31 15.51 -4.56 6.82
CA ASP A 31 15.56 -5.42 5.64
C ASP A 31 15.12 -6.86 5.94
N LEU A 32 15.81 -7.55 6.84
CA LEU A 32 15.68 -9.00 7.06
C LEU A 32 15.45 -9.35 8.53
N TRP A 33 14.51 -10.27 8.74
CA TRP A 33 14.28 -10.86 10.06
C TRP A 33 15.52 -11.66 10.52
N GLY A 34 15.96 -11.44 11.76
CA GLY A 34 17.13 -12.09 12.34
C GLY A 34 18.48 -11.55 11.86
N GLY A 35 18.51 -10.57 10.94
CA GLY A 35 19.74 -9.88 10.54
C GLY A 35 20.33 -9.01 11.66
N SER A 36 21.59 -8.60 11.52
CA SER A 36 22.24 -7.71 12.51
C SER A 36 21.46 -6.42 12.77
N PRO A 37 20.92 -5.71 11.74
CA PRO A 37 20.06 -4.54 11.96
C PRO A 37 18.81 -4.86 12.77
N PHE A 38 18.13 -5.96 12.46
CA PHE A 38 16.95 -6.42 13.21
C PHE A 38 17.30 -6.75 14.66
N ASN A 39 18.40 -7.45 14.92
CA ASN A 39 18.80 -7.84 16.27
C ASN A 39 19.17 -6.62 17.13
N ALA A 40 19.85 -5.63 16.56
CA ALA A 40 20.16 -4.38 17.24
C ALA A 40 18.88 -3.58 17.52
N ALA A 41 18.03 -3.37 16.51
CA ALA A 41 16.74 -2.69 16.69
C ALA A 41 15.86 -3.39 17.74
N SER A 42 15.83 -4.72 17.76
CA SER A 42 15.06 -5.51 18.73
C SER A 42 15.51 -5.28 20.17
N ARG A 43 16.81 -5.10 20.41
CA ARG A 43 17.33 -4.79 21.75
C ARG A 43 16.85 -3.42 22.22
N ILE A 44 16.93 -2.42 21.35
CA ILE A 44 16.47 -1.05 21.64
C ILE A 44 14.95 -1.03 21.85
N GLN A 45 14.20 -1.70 20.99
CA GLN A 45 12.75 -1.79 21.09
C GLN A 45 12.30 -2.45 22.39
N ALA A 46 13.03 -3.46 22.88
CA ALA A 46 12.72 -4.14 24.13
C ALA A 46 12.84 -3.23 25.37
N GLU A 47 13.60 -2.14 25.30
CA GLU A 47 13.69 -1.14 26.37
C GLU A 47 12.44 -0.22 26.42
N HIS A 48 11.74 -0.09 25.29
CA HIS A 48 10.59 0.82 25.11
C HIS A 48 9.46 0.18 24.27
N PRO A 49 8.94 -1.00 24.67
CA PRO A 49 8.02 -1.78 23.84
C PRO A 49 6.67 -1.09 23.56
N GLU A 50 6.30 -0.10 24.35
CA GLU A 50 5.05 0.65 24.26
C GLU A 50 5.08 1.82 23.26
N ARG A 51 6.27 2.24 22.81
CA ARG A 51 6.48 3.35 21.86
C ARG A 51 7.29 2.97 20.63
N MET A 52 7.89 1.78 20.64
CA MET A 52 8.78 1.33 19.58
C MET A 52 8.24 0.09 18.90
N ALA A 53 8.24 0.10 17.58
CA ALA A 53 7.80 -1.02 16.75
C ALA A 53 8.84 -1.33 15.66
N ILE A 54 8.89 -2.58 15.21
CA ILE A 54 9.79 -3.05 14.16
C ILE A 54 8.98 -3.73 13.08
N ILE A 55 9.27 -3.42 11.83
CA ILE A 55 8.77 -4.17 10.66
C ILE A 55 9.95 -4.48 9.72
N THR A 56 10.01 -5.73 9.28
CA THR A 56 11.04 -6.25 8.36
C THR A 56 10.51 -6.31 6.93
N GLY A 57 11.39 -6.57 5.95
CA GLY A 57 11.00 -6.73 4.55
C GLY A 57 10.84 -5.39 3.83
N LEU A 58 11.60 -4.38 4.27
CA LEU A 58 11.54 -3.02 3.74
C LEU A 58 11.45 -2.98 2.21
N ASN A 59 10.37 -2.38 1.71
CA ASN A 59 10.18 -2.07 0.31
C ASN A 59 9.69 -0.62 0.11
N LEU A 60 9.71 -0.14 -1.13
CA LEU A 60 9.35 1.25 -1.43
C LEU A 60 7.89 1.60 -1.08
N PRO A 61 6.87 0.75 -1.38
CA PRO A 61 5.50 0.96 -0.94
C PRO A 61 5.38 1.22 0.57
N MET A 62 6.07 0.44 1.40
CA MET A 62 6.08 0.65 2.84
C MET A 62 6.60 2.03 3.24
N LEU A 63 7.72 2.48 2.66
CA LEU A 63 8.31 3.78 2.99
C LEU A 63 7.39 4.95 2.65
N ILE A 64 6.72 4.88 1.49
CA ILE A 64 5.77 5.91 1.06
C ILE A 64 4.58 5.96 2.01
N GLU A 65 4.00 4.81 2.35
CA GLU A 65 2.86 4.76 3.26
C GLU A 65 3.23 5.21 4.67
N ALA A 66 4.38 4.77 5.19
CA ALA A 66 4.87 5.15 6.51
C ALA A 66 5.04 6.68 6.62
N TYR A 67 5.59 7.31 5.58
CA TYR A 67 5.75 8.76 5.51
C TYR A 67 4.41 9.50 5.47
N GLY A 68 3.36 8.92 4.88
CA GLY A 68 2.02 9.48 4.95
C GLY A 68 1.34 9.22 6.30
N ALA A 69 1.53 8.03 6.88
CA ALA A 69 0.83 7.56 8.08
C ALA A 69 1.25 8.32 9.34
N ARG A 70 2.48 8.81 9.39
CA ARG A 70 2.97 9.66 10.50
C ARG A 70 2.15 10.94 10.75
N PHE A 71 1.31 11.37 9.80
CA PHE A 71 0.45 12.55 9.96
C PHE A 71 -0.95 12.20 10.48
N THR A 72 -1.31 10.92 10.50
CA THR A 72 -2.66 10.44 10.80
C THR A 72 -2.71 9.40 11.92
N MET A 73 -1.58 8.76 12.23
CA MET A 73 -1.44 7.75 13.28
C MET A 73 -0.44 8.23 14.32
N GLU A 74 -0.76 8.02 15.59
CA GLU A 74 0.09 8.46 16.70
C GLU A 74 1.09 7.38 17.12
N LYS A 75 0.71 6.10 17.04
CA LYS A 75 1.53 4.98 17.53
C LYS A 75 2.37 4.32 16.44
N ALA A 76 3.65 4.05 16.76
CA ALA A 76 4.55 3.33 15.85
C ALA A 76 4.02 1.93 15.51
N SER A 77 3.37 1.26 16.47
CA SER A 77 2.77 -0.07 16.28
C SER A 77 1.57 -0.05 15.33
N GLU A 78 0.74 0.99 15.37
CA GLU A 78 -0.39 1.15 14.44
C GLU A 78 0.11 1.31 13.00
N ILE A 79 1.15 2.13 12.80
CA ILE A 79 1.80 2.28 11.49
C ILE A 79 2.37 0.92 11.07
N ALA A 80 3.11 0.23 11.93
CA ALA A 80 3.70 -1.07 11.61
C ALA A 80 2.65 -2.09 11.13
N HIS A 81 1.49 -2.19 11.80
CA HIS A 81 0.41 -3.08 11.40
C HIS A 81 -0.18 -2.71 10.04
N ALA A 82 -0.45 -1.42 9.81
CA ALA A 82 -1.00 -0.95 8.54
C ALA A 82 -0.06 -1.19 7.34
N LEU A 83 1.26 -1.21 7.59
CA LEU A 83 2.26 -1.45 6.55
C LEU A 83 2.32 -2.90 6.07
N ILE A 84 1.80 -3.89 6.80
CA ILE A 84 1.87 -5.30 6.40
C ILE A 84 1.14 -5.52 5.06
N ASP A 85 -0.11 -5.07 4.97
CA ASP A 85 -0.91 -5.23 3.76
C ASP A 85 -0.31 -4.43 2.60
N VAL A 86 0.19 -3.22 2.86
CA VAL A 86 0.85 -2.38 1.84
C VAL A 86 2.13 -3.04 1.33
N ALA A 87 2.92 -3.63 2.22
CA ALA A 87 4.14 -4.33 1.87
C ALA A 87 3.86 -5.50 0.93
N GLN A 88 2.86 -6.33 1.27
CA GLN A 88 2.50 -7.53 0.53
C GLN A 88 1.83 -7.21 -0.81
N ASN A 89 0.85 -6.30 -0.82
CA ASN A 89 0.14 -5.88 -2.03
C ASN A 89 1.03 -5.10 -3.02
N GLY A 90 2.12 -4.50 -2.52
CA GLY A 90 3.12 -3.84 -3.35
C GLY A 90 3.96 -4.79 -4.21
N ILE A 91 3.93 -6.11 -3.94
CA ILE A 91 4.73 -7.11 -4.65
C ILE A 91 3.91 -7.67 -5.82
N ASN A 92 4.28 -7.29 -7.04
CA ASN A 92 3.60 -7.72 -8.27
C ASN A 92 4.62 -8.27 -9.28
N THR A 93 4.21 -9.24 -10.10
CA THR A 93 5.06 -9.84 -11.14
C THR A 93 4.35 -9.86 -12.49
N ILE A 94 5.14 -9.77 -13.57
CA ILE A 94 4.68 -10.05 -14.94
C ILE A 94 5.61 -11.13 -15.51
N PRO A 95 5.10 -12.30 -15.95
CA PRO A 95 3.70 -12.74 -15.88
C PRO A 95 3.20 -12.87 -14.42
N GLU A 96 1.89 -12.80 -14.24
CA GLU A 96 1.26 -12.98 -12.94
C GLU A 96 1.60 -14.35 -12.36
N ARG A 97 1.94 -14.38 -11.07
CA ARG A 97 2.17 -15.64 -10.36
C ARG A 97 0.84 -16.38 -10.23
N THR A 98 0.75 -17.57 -10.82
CA THR A 98 -0.36 -18.49 -10.55
C THR A 98 -0.32 -18.86 -9.06
N GLN A 99 -1.34 -18.47 -8.31
CA GLN A 99 -1.48 -18.88 -6.91
C GLN A 99 -1.80 -20.38 -6.88
N THR A 100 -0.84 -21.22 -6.49
CA THR A 100 -1.17 -22.54 -5.96
C THR A 100 -1.60 -22.32 -4.53
N THR A 101 -2.90 -22.35 -4.27
CA THR A 101 -3.43 -22.38 -2.91
C THR A 101 -2.94 -23.67 -2.24
N GLU A 102 -1.99 -23.57 -1.31
CA GLU A 102 -1.80 -24.62 -0.30
C GLU A 102 -3.00 -24.53 0.66
N GLU A 103 -4.08 -25.20 0.30
CA GLU A 103 -5.15 -25.54 1.24
C GLU A 103 -4.62 -26.62 2.18
N ALA A 104 -4.44 -26.29 3.46
CA ALA A 104 -4.39 -27.30 4.50
C ALA A 104 -5.78 -27.98 4.59
N PRO A 105 -5.86 -29.32 4.69
CA PRO A 105 -7.12 -30.02 4.59
C PRO A 105 -7.92 -29.84 5.87
N THR A 106 -9.13 -29.28 5.76
CA THR A 106 -10.18 -29.54 6.75
C THR A 106 -11.42 -29.96 5.99
N GLU A 107 -11.66 -31.26 5.96
CA GLU A 107 -12.90 -31.85 5.49
C GLU A 107 -14.05 -31.52 6.45
N ALA A 108 -15.21 -31.28 5.84
CA ALA A 108 -16.57 -31.38 6.37
C ALA A 108 -17.02 -30.31 7.38
N ASP A 109 -17.80 -29.34 6.91
CA ASP A 109 -19.25 -29.57 6.89
C ASP A 109 -19.93 -28.82 5.74
N ALA A 110 -20.84 -29.52 5.07
CA ALA A 110 -21.60 -29.07 3.94
C ALA A 110 -23.04 -28.84 4.39
N ALA A 111 -23.57 -27.62 4.24
CA ALA A 111 -24.89 -27.35 3.64
C ALA A 111 -25.33 -25.88 3.85
N MET A 112 -25.98 -25.37 2.80
CA MET A 112 -26.80 -24.14 2.70
C MET A 112 -26.02 -22.81 2.65
N GLU A 113 -26.18 -21.92 1.69
CA GLU A 113 -27.19 -21.76 0.64
C GLU A 113 -26.59 -20.95 -0.52
N THR A 114 -26.78 -21.43 -1.75
CA THR A 114 -26.49 -20.70 -2.98
C THR A 114 -27.48 -19.55 -3.14
N THR A 115 -27.05 -18.32 -2.90
CA THR A 115 -27.71 -17.15 -3.48
C THR A 115 -27.12 -16.91 -4.87
N PRO A 116 -27.95 -16.65 -5.89
CA PRO A 116 -27.48 -16.56 -7.27
C PRO A 116 -26.58 -15.33 -7.43
N SER A 117 -25.31 -15.57 -7.76
CA SER A 117 -24.44 -14.55 -8.32
C SER A 117 -25.09 -14.01 -9.60
N ALA A 118 -25.34 -12.71 -9.62
CA ALA A 118 -25.91 -12.01 -10.76
C ALA A 118 -25.09 -12.27 -12.03
N PRO A 119 -25.74 -12.32 -13.21
CA PRO A 119 -25.07 -12.66 -14.46
C PRO A 119 -23.96 -11.65 -14.77
N ALA A 120 -22.87 -12.14 -15.35
CA ALA A 120 -21.78 -11.34 -15.89
C ALA A 120 -22.36 -10.24 -16.79
N THR A 121 -22.43 -9.01 -16.26
CA THR A 121 -22.78 -7.83 -17.03
C THR A 121 -21.57 -7.42 -17.86
N ASP A 122 -21.79 -7.31 -19.16
CA ASP A 122 -20.89 -6.78 -20.16
C ASP A 122 -20.20 -5.50 -19.65
N ILE A 123 -18.87 -5.56 -19.51
CA ILE A 123 -18.01 -4.46 -19.02
C ILE A 123 -18.12 -3.17 -19.85
N ASN A 124 -18.77 -3.22 -21.01
CA ASN A 124 -18.95 -2.09 -21.92
C ASN A 124 -20.31 -1.37 -21.78
N LYS A 125 -21.24 -1.87 -20.95
CA LYS A 125 -22.56 -1.25 -20.80
C LYS A 125 -22.62 -0.37 -19.55
N VAL A 126 -22.63 0.96 -19.74
CA VAL A 126 -22.78 1.94 -18.66
C VAL A 126 -24.24 2.42 -18.57
N GLU A 127 -25.00 1.88 -17.62
CA GLU A 127 -26.33 2.40 -17.28
C GLU A 127 -26.20 3.60 -16.32
N HIS A 128 -26.78 4.74 -16.70
CA HIS A 128 -26.72 5.99 -15.95
C HIS A 128 -28.12 6.37 -15.43
N THR A 129 -28.21 6.72 -14.15
CA THR A 129 -29.46 6.97 -13.40
C THR A 129 -30.14 8.31 -13.74
N GLY A 130 -29.56 9.13 -14.62
CA GLY A 130 -30.11 10.43 -15.03
C GLY A 130 -29.86 11.58 -14.05
N GLU A 131 -29.38 11.32 -12.84
CA GLU A 131 -28.93 12.34 -11.88
C GLU A 131 -27.45 12.13 -11.57
N ALA A 132 -26.60 13.09 -11.95
CA ALA A 132 -25.16 13.03 -11.70
C ALA A 132 -24.84 13.62 -10.33
N THR A 133 -24.83 12.79 -9.29
CA THR A 133 -24.27 13.15 -7.98
C THR A 133 -22.82 12.67 -7.89
N MET A 134 -21.91 13.35 -8.57
CA MET A 134 -20.46 13.15 -8.37
C MET A 134 -19.91 14.33 -7.54
N ASP A 135 -19.30 14.04 -6.39
CA ASP A 135 -18.56 15.04 -5.61
C ASP A 135 -17.09 15.05 -6.08
N ILE A 136 -16.71 16.08 -6.83
CA ILE A 136 -15.35 16.22 -7.36
C ILE A 136 -14.50 16.95 -6.33
N ARG A 137 -13.75 16.18 -5.53
CA ARG A 137 -12.88 16.69 -4.47
C ARG A 137 -11.55 17.29 -4.98
N LEU A 138 -11.04 16.79 -6.11
CA LEU A 138 -9.77 17.23 -6.70
C LEU A 138 -9.80 17.08 -8.22
N ALA A 139 -9.32 18.09 -8.94
CA ALA A 139 -9.09 18.04 -10.38
C ALA A 139 -7.69 18.59 -10.70
N ARG A 140 -6.96 17.92 -11.60
CA ARG A 140 -5.61 18.30 -12.00
C ARG A 140 -5.32 17.91 -13.45
N ILE A 141 -4.41 18.67 -14.08
CA ILE A 141 -3.76 18.33 -15.35
C ILE A 141 -2.36 17.77 -15.04
N ASP A 142 -2.06 16.56 -15.53
CA ASP A 142 -0.76 15.90 -15.37
C ASP A 142 -0.38 15.16 -16.65
N SER A 143 0.88 15.28 -17.10
CA SER A 143 1.39 14.60 -18.29
C SER A 143 1.65 13.10 -18.10
N ARG A 144 1.81 12.64 -16.84
CA ARG A 144 2.04 11.24 -16.45
C ARG A 144 0.77 10.55 -15.96
N LEU A 145 -0.35 11.28 -15.85
CA LEU A 145 -1.65 10.76 -15.42
C LEU A 145 -1.58 10.17 -13.99
N LEU A 146 -1.73 8.86 -13.83
CA LEU A 146 -1.63 8.18 -12.54
C LEU A 146 -0.24 7.55 -12.36
N HIS A 147 0.50 7.97 -11.33
CA HIS A 147 1.80 7.39 -11.00
C HIS A 147 2.06 7.38 -9.48
N GLY A 148 2.92 6.47 -9.02
CA GLY A 148 3.01 6.04 -7.61
C GLY A 148 3.28 7.12 -6.55
N GLN A 149 4.02 8.19 -6.85
CA GLN A 149 4.26 9.25 -5.85
C GLN A 149 3.10 10.24 -5.73
N VAL A 150 2.35 10.43 -6.81
CA VAL A 150 1.27 11.42 -6.86
C VAL A 150 -0.06 10.78 -6.48
N ALA A 151 -0.31 9.56 -6.94
CA ALA A 151 -1.51 8.79 -6.62
C ALA A 151 -1.62 8.54 -5.11
N THR A 152 -0.57 8.01 -4.49
CA THR A 152 -0.63 7.58 -3.08
C THR A 152 -0.76 8.74 -2.10
N ALA A 153 -0.06 9.87 -2.36
CA ALA A 153 -0.14 11.04 -1.49
C ALA A 153 -1.54 11.69 -1.50
N TRP A 154 -2.18 11.83 -2.65
CA TRP A 154 -3.50 12.46 -2.74
C TRP A 154 -4.63 11.54 -2.37
N THR A 155 -4.53 10.25 -2.66
CA THR A 155 -5.55 9.29 -2.21
C THR A 155 -5.70 9.35 -0.69
N LYS A 156 -4.60 9.50 0.05
CA LYS A 156 -4.65 9.65 1.51
C LYS A 156 -5.29 10.96 1.97
N ALA A 157 -4.96 12.08 1.32
CA ALA A 157 -5.45 13.41 1.70
C ALA A 157 -6.90 13.68 1.28
N VAL A 158 -7.29 13.21 0.10
CA VAL A 158 -8.59 13.46 -0.52
C VAL A 158 -9.60 12.34 -0.20
N GLN A 159 -9.10 11.13 0.08
CA GLN A 159 -9.89 9.92 0.33
C GLN A 159 -10.95 9.66 -0.76
N PRO A 160 -10.57 9.65 -2.06
CA PRO A 160 -11.52 9.39 -3.12
C PRO A 160 -11.93 7.92 -3.17
N ASP A 161 -13.20 7.62 -3.43
CA ASP A 161 -13.65 6.28 -3.82
C ASP A 161 -13.31 5.95 -5.28
N ARG A 162 -13.04 6.98 -6.10
CA ARG A 162 -12.78 6.84 -7.54
C ARG A 162 -11.80 7.88 -8.09
N ILE A 163 -10.93 7.44 -8.99
CA ILE A 163 -10.05 8.26 -9.82
C ILE A 163 -10.45 8.09 -11.30
N ILE A 164 -10.66 9.20 -12.00
CA ILE A 164 -10.99 9.22 -13.43
C ILE A 164 -9.83 9.86 -14.19
N VAL A 165 -9.21 9.10 -15.09
CA VAL A 165 -8.15 9.55 -15.99
C VAL A 165 -8.76 9.86 -17.34
N VAL A 166 -8.80 11.13 -17.73
CA VAL A 166 -9.35 11.56 -19.01
C VAL A 166 -8.22 11.74 -20.03
N SER A 167 -8.13 10.86 -21.03
CA SER A 167 -7.12 10.93 -22.10
C SER A 167 -7.49 10.07 -23.29
N ASP A 168 -7.71 10.67 -24.46
CA ASP A 168 -8.00 9.92 -25.71
C ASP A 168 -6.87 8.95 -26.05
N THR A 169 -5.62 9.40 -25.94
CA THR A 169 -4.45 8.58 -26.30
C THR A 169 -4.34 7.31 -25.47
N VAL A 170 -4.68 7.39 -24.18
CA VAL A 170 -4.63 6.23 -23.29
C VAL A 170 -5.93 5.44 -23.41
N ALA A 171 -7.09 6.09 -23.52
CA ALA A 171 -8.38 5.43 -23.67
C ALA A 171 -8.45 4.50 -24.91
N HIS A 172 -7.57 4.65 -25.88
CA HIS A 172 -7.47 3.77 -27.07
C HIS A 172 -6.25 2.82 -27.04
N ASP A 173 -5.46 2.80 -25.96
CA ASP A 173 -4.29 1.93 -25.78
C ASP A 173 -4.54 0.98 -24.59
N ASP A 174 -4.80 -0.30 -24.91
CA ASP A 174 -5.20 -1.31 -23.92
C ASP A 174 -4.08 -1.66 -22.94
N LEU A 175 -2.83 -1.63 -23.39
CA LEU A 175 -1.68 -1.84 -22.51
C LEU A 175 -1.57 -0.69 -21.50
N ARG A 176 -1.62 0.56 -21.99
CA ARG A 176 -1.50 1.73 -21.12
C ARG A 176 -2.69 1.88 -20.17
N LYS A 177 -3.91 1.56 -20.62
CA LYS A 177 -5.10 1.46 -19.75
C LYS A 177 -4.87 0.46 -18.62
N THR A 178 -4.44 -0.75 -18.96
CA THR A 178 -4.21 -1.82 -17.98
C THR A 178 -3.15 -1.41 -16.96
N LEU A 179 -2.03 -0.85 -17.41
CA LEU A 179 -0.95 -0.39 -16.51
C LEU A 179 -1.40 0.72 -15.56
N LEU A 180 -2.26 1.64 -16.01
CA LEU A 180 -2.79 2.70 -15.15
C LEU A 180 -3.80 2.16 -14.14
N VAL A 181 -4.65 1.22 -14.54
CA VAL A 181 -5.58 0.56 -13.61
C VAL A 181 -4.82 -0.28 -12.57
N GLN A 182 -3.73 -0.94 -12.97
CA GLN A 182 -2.86 -1.67 -12.03
C GLN A 182 -2.10 -0.76 -11.06
N ALA A 183 -1.87 0.50 -11.43
CA ALA A 183 -1.29 1.51 -10.54
C ALA A 183 -2.30 2.10 -9.53
N ALA A 184 -3.55 1.59 -9.51
CA ALA A 184 -4.58 2.02 -8.58
C ALA A 184 -4.15 1.78 -7.13
N PRO A 185 -4.29 2.79 -6.24
CA PRO A 185 -4.20 2.58 -4.81
C PRO A 185 -5.26 1.59 -4.32
N VAL A 186 -4.93 0.80 -3.28
CA VAL A 186 -5.84 -0.18 -2.69
C VAL A 186 -7.15 0.50 -2.27
N GLY A 187 -8.29 -0.09 -2.64
CA GLY A 187 -9.62 0.40 -2.29
C GLY A 187 -10.16 1.52 -3.17
N VAL A 188 -9.40 2.02 -4.15
CA VAL A 188 -9.83 3.09 -5.07
C VAL A 188 -10.09 2.56 -6.47
N LYS A 189 -11.25 2.87 -7.05
CA LYS A 189 -11.57 2.49 -8.44
C LYS A 189 -10.91 3.44 -9.43
N VAL A 190 -10.19 2.92 -10.42
CA VAL A 190 -9.57 3.72 -11.49
C VAL A 190 -10.29 3.44 -12.82
N ASN A 191 -10.71 4.51 -13.51
CA ASN A 191 -11.25 4.44 -14.87
C ASN A 191 -10.49 5.36 -15.80
N VAL A 192 -10.23 4.89 -17.03
CA VAL A 192 -9.68 5.70 -18.10
C VAL A 192 -10.78 5.96 -19.13
N VAL A 193 -11.05 7.22 -19.44
CA VAL A 193 -12.11 7.64 -20.38
C VAL A 193 -11.56 8.60 -21.44
N PRO A 194 -12.10 8.58 -22.67
CA PRO A 194 -11.77 9.58 -23.68
C PRO A 194 -12.44 10.93 -23.34
N ILE A 195 -11.96 12.00 -23.97
CA ILE A 195 -12.53 13.36 -23.85
C ILE A 195 -13.90 13.43 -24.56
N GLN A 196 -14.04 12.69 -25.66
CA GLN A 196 -15.27 12.58 -26.44
C GLN A 196 -15.63 11.10 -26.64
N ASN A 197 -16.91 10.77 -26.49
CA ASN A 197 -17.47 9.44 -26.80
C ASN A 197 -17.76 9.29 -28.29
#